data_AF-A0A7J5UW87-F1
#
_entry.id   AF-A0A7J5UW87-F1
#
_cell.length_a   1.000
_cell.length_b   1.000
_cell.length_c   1.000
_cell.angle_alpha   90.00
_cell.angle_beta   90.00
_cell.angle_gamma   90.00
#
_symmetry.space_group_name_H-M   'P 1'
#
loop_
_entity.id
_entity.type
_entity.pdbx_description
1 polymer ?
#
loop_
_entity_poly.entity_id
_entity_poly.type
_entity_poly.pdbx_seq_one_letter_code
_entity_poly.pdbx_strand_id
1 'polypeptide(L)'
;MNIPARARQFAQSTYQEYLDNNGVSFSDLEAFIARQNEINENRLSAEHKHAILTGNANRKLTAFIQVTASKLGIDSGLIDGFWGPQTDYAFNGLIHLQEHGYMPPLWRDFVAPADNPNNWPDSAESELIAFYGQPGDESQLAYVDLPYELRLAWDTSTRLARLRCHNKVANSVSQVLSSVLAYYGQAEIRRLRLDLFGGCYNYRRMRGGSAWSTHAWGIALDFDPDRNQLSWGRDRASFANAEYDTWWQLWEKEGWISLGRIRNYDWMHVQATR
;
A
#
# COMPACT_ATOMS: atom_id res chain seq x y z
N MET A 1 -19.96 6.59 10.99
CA MET A 1 -18.95 6.81 9.94
C MET A 1 -17.62 6.33 10.49
N ASN A 2 -16.95 5.43 9.80
CA ASN A 2 -15.59 5.01 10.16
C ASN A 2 -14.62 6.05 9.60
N ILE A 3 -14.33 7.08 10.39
CA ILE A 3 -13.35 8.12 10.03
C ILE A 3 -12.03 7.73 10.69
N PRO A 4 -10.91 7.66 9.94
CA PRO A 4 -9.59 7.38 10.52
C PRO A 4 -9.22 8.40 11.60
N ALA A 5 -8.63 7.95 12.71
CA ALA A 5 -8.18 8.84 13.79
C ALA A 5 -7.20 9.92 13.28
N ARG A 6 -6.37 9.57 12.29
CA ARG A 6 -5.46 10.48 11.59
C ARG A 6 -6.17 11.66 10.91
N ALA A 7 -7.44 11.55 10.53
CA ALA A 7 -8.16 12.66 9.89
C ALA A 7 -8.31 13.87 10.81
N ARG A 8 -8.50 13.64 12.11
CA ARG A 8 -8.57 14.72 13.09
C ARG A 8 -7.19 15.34 13.36
N GLN A 9 -6.14 14.51 13.35
CA GLN A 9 -4.76 14.98 13.47
C GLN A 9 -4.37 15.85 12.28
N PHE A 10 -4.72 15.42 11.06
CA PHE A 10 -4.54 16.21 9.84
C PHE A 10 -5.24 17.57 9.95
N ALA A 11 -6.52 17.59 10.32
CA ALA A 11 -7.26 18.85 10.49
C ALA A 11 -6.62 19.76 11.55
N GLN A 12 -6.09 19.19 12.64
CA GLN A 12 -5.36 19.92 13.67
C GLN A 12 -4.08 20.55 13.13
N SER A 13 -3.29 19.81 12.33
CA SER A 13 -2.09 20.37 11.69
C SER A 13 -2.43 21.48 10.70
N THR A 14 -3.49 21.31 9.88
CA THR A 14 -3.94 22.35 8.95
C THR A 14 -4.42 23.61 9.69
N TYR A 15 -5.07 23.46 10.85
CA TYR A 15 -5.44 24.60 11.67
C TYR A 15 -4.21 25.33 12.22
N GLN A 16 -3.20 24.59 12.71
CA GLN A 16 -1.96 25.19 13.20
C GLN A 16 -1.24 25.97 12.08
N GLU A 17 -1.10 25.38 10.89
CA GLU A 17 -0.53 26.06 9.72
C GLU A 17 -1.33 27.31 9.32
N TYR A 18 -2.66 27.26 9.40
CA TYR A 18 -3.49 28.43 9.13
C TYR A 18 -3.23 29.55 10.14
N LEU A 19 -3.15 29.22 11.42
CA LEU A 19 -2.85 30.17 12.50
C LEU A 19 -1.47 30.80 12.29
N ASP A 20 -0.45 30.00 11.99
CA ASP A 20 0.92 30.46 11.80
C ASP A 20 1.03 31.42 10.59
N ASN A 21 0.29 31.14 9.52
CA ASN A 21 0.33 31.94 8.29
C ASN A 21 -0.55 33.21 8.33
N ASN A 22 -1.64 33.22 9.10
CA ASN A 22 -2.63 34.30 9.06
C ASN A 22 -2.73 35.08 10.37
N GLY A 23 -2.18 34.57 11.47
CA GLY A 23 -2.31 35.16 12.81
C GLY A 23 -3.74 35.15 13.38
N VAL A 24 -4.66 34.43 12.75
CA VAL A 24 -6.08 34.36 13.15
C VAL A 24 -6.35 33.03 13.85
N SER A 25 -6.80 33.11 15.10
CA SER A 25 -7.18 31.96 15.92
C SER A 25 -8.70 31.83 16.03
N PHE A 26 -9.18 30.60 16.05
CA PHE A 26 -10.55 30.20 16.35
C PHE A 26 -10.64 29.65 17.77
N SER A 27 -11.86 29.63 18.33
CA SER A 27 -12.11 29.12 19.69
C SER A 27 -11.65 27.67 19.87
N ASP A 28 -11.81 26.85 18.84
CA ASP A 28 -11.36 25.46 18.80
C ASP A 28 -11.26 24.97 17.33
N LEU A 29 -10.81 23.72 17.17
CA LEU A 29 -10.72 23.05 15.87
C LEU A 29 -12.09 22.93 15.17
N GLU A 30 -13.18 22.72 15.91
CA GLU A 30 -14.52 22.54 15.34
C GLU A 30 -15.05 23.85 14.73
N ALA A 31 -14.79 24.98 15.39
CA ALA A 31 -15.11 26.31 14.89
C ALA A 31 -14.29 26.64 13.63
N PHE A 32 -13.01 26.27 13.60
CA PHE A 32 -12.18 26.39 12.39
C PHE A 32 -12.78 25.56 11.24
N ILE A 33 -13.05 24.27 11.46
CA ILE A 33 -13.64 23.36 10.46
C ILE A 33 -14.97 23.90 9.95
N ALA A 34 -15.87 24.31 10.85
CA ALA A 34 -17.17 24.87 10.49
C ALA A 34 -17.02 26.10 9.60
N ARG A 35 -16.12 27.02 9.99
CA ARG A 35 -15.85 28.23 9.20
C ARG A 35 -15.28 27.92 7.82
N GLN A 36 -14.37 26.95 7.72
CA GLN A 36 -13.82 26.54 6.43
C GLN A 36 -14.90 25.93 5.52
N ASN A 37 -15.83 25.14 6.07
CA ASN A 37 -16.95 24.61 5.31
C ASN A 37 -17.91 25.72 4.83
N GLU A 38 -18.18 26.74 5.65
CA GLU A 38 -18.98 27.91 5.25
C GLU A 38 -18.32 28.70 4.13
N ILE A 39 -17.02 29.02 4.25
CA ILE A 39 -16.27 29.75 3.22
C ILE A 39 -16.31 28.99 1.88
N ASN A 40 -16.37 27.67 1.93
CA ASN A 40 -16.37 26.79 0.76
C ASN A 40 -17.75 26.19 0.48
N GLU A 41 -18.83 26.84 0.93
CA GLU A 41 -20.19 26.32 0.79
C GLU A 41 -20.61 26.10 -0.67
N ASN A 42 -20.00 26.83 -1.60
CA ASN A 42 -20.22 26.71 -3.04
C ASN A 42 -19.67 25.41 -3.63
N ARG A 43 -18.71 24.76 -2.96
CA ARG A 43 -18.15 23.46 -3.33
C ARG A 43 -18.96 22.29 -2.76
N LEU A 44 -19.73 22.52 -1.71
CA LEU A 44 -20.56 21.48 -1.09
C LEU A 44 -21.66 21.04 -2.05
N SER A 45 -21.99 19.74 -2.05
CA SER A 45 -23.13 19.21 -2.78
C SER A 45 -24.40 19.97 -2.41
N ALA A 46 -25.15 20.45 -3.40
CA ALA A 46 -26.36 21.24 -3.17
C ALA A 46 -27.38 20.49 -2.29
N GLU A 47 -27.51 19.18 -2.49
CA GLU A 47 -28.43 18.32 -1.72
C GLU A 47 -28.01 18.18 -0.25
N HIS A 48 -26.71 18.16 0.03
CA HIS A 48 -26.19 17.88 1.37
C HIS A 48 -25.66 19.11 2.11
N LYS A 49 -25.56 20.27 1.44
CA LYS A 49 -25.01 21.52 1.98
C LYS A 49 -25.58 21.86 3.36
N HIS A 50 -26.91 21.92 3.46
CA HIS A 50 -27.56 22.26 4.74
C HIS A 50 -27.19 21.25 5.83
N ALA A 51 -27.25 19.96 5.52
CA ALA A 51 -26.94 18.88 6.47
C ALA A 51 -25.46 18.83 6.87
N ILE A 52 -24.54 19.32 6.04
CA ILE A 52 -23.12 19.49 6.37
C ILE A 52 -22.95 20.64 7.36
N LEU A 53 -23.48 21.82 7.01
CA LEU A 53 -23.28 23.05 7.80
C LEU A 53 -23.94 22.98 9.19
N THR A 54 -25.12 22.34 9.28
CA THR A 54 -25.84 22.14 10.55
C THR A 54 -25.55 20.78 11.21
N GLY A 55 -24.77 19.93 10.56
CA GLY A 55 -24.50 18.56 11.00
C GLY A 55 -23.54 18.45 12.18
N ASN A 56 -23.30 17.19 12.59
CA ASN A 56 -22.36 16.87 13.66
C ASN A 56 -20.88 17.05 13.23
N ALA A 57 -19.99 17.03 14.23
CA ALA A 57 -18.54 17.18 14.05
C ALA A 57 -17.96 16.22 13.01
N ASN A 58 -18.37 14.94 13.02
CA ASN A 58 -17.89 13.95 12.06
C ASN A 58 -18.27 14.30 10.62
N ARG A 59 -19.50 14.76 10.39
CA ARG A 59 -19.96 15.15 9.05
C ARG A 59 -19.22 16.40 8.55
N LYS A 60 -18.97 17.36 9.46
CA LYS A 60 -18.19 18.57 9.17
C LYS A 60 -16.73 18.27 8.89
N LEU A 61 -16.12 17.37 9.67
CA LEU A 61 -14.74 16.91 9.47
C LEU A 61 -14.60 16.22 8.11
N THR A 62 -15.52 15.31 7.76
CA THR A 62 -15.50 14.65 6.45
C THR A 62 -15.60 15.67 5.31
N ALA A 63 -16.54 16.61 5.38
CA ALA A 63 -16.68 17.65 4.36
C ALA A 63 -15.43 18.53 4.26
N PHE A 64 -14.79 18.85 5.39
CA PHE A 64 -13.55 19.61 5.42
C PHE A 64 -12.41 18.86 4.71
N ILE A 65 -12.28 17.55 4.93
CA ILE A 65 -11.29 16.71 4.22
C ILE A 65 -11.59 16.68 2.71
N GLN A 66 -12.85 16.46 2.32
CA GLN A 66 -13.28 16.45 0.91
C GLN A 66 -13.00 17.80 0.23
N VAL A 67 -13.32 18.93 0.88
CA VAL A 67 -13.01 20.29 0.39
C VAL A 67 -11.51 20.49 0.24
N THR A 68 -10.71 20.07 1.23
CA THR A 68 -9.25 20.24 1.23
C THR A 68 -8.61 19.45 0.08
N ALA A 69 -9.01 18.19 -0.11
CA ALA A 69 -8.61 17.37 -1.25
C ALA A 69 -8.98 18.03 -2.59
N SER A 70 -10.24 18.44 -2.74
CA SER A 70 -10.75 19.08 -3.96
C SER A 70 -9.99 20.38 -4.32
N LYS A 71 -9.54 21.16 -3.35
CA LYS A 71 -8.73 22.36 -3.58
C LYS A 71 -7.34 22.05 -4.15
N LEU A 72 -6.79 20.90 -3.78
CA LEU A 72 -5.49 20.43 -4.23
C LEU A 72 -5.57 19.58 -5.51
N GLY A 73 -6.75 19.51 -6.15
CA GLY A 73 -6.98 18.72 -7.36
C GLY A 73 -7.06 17.21 -7.11
N ILE A 74 -7.21 16.79 -5.85
CA ILE A 74 -7.40 15.38 -5.49
C ILE A 74 -8.90 15.07 -5.54
N ASP A 75 -9.29 14.07 -6.33
CA ASP A 75 -10.69 13.66 -6.45
C ASP A 75 -11.18 13.02 -5.15
N SER A 76 -12.00 13.74 -4.39
CA SER A 76 -12.68 13.26 -3.19
C SER A 76 -14.06 12.67 -3.45
N GLY A 77 -14.51 12.69 -4.72
CA GLY A 77 -15.90 12.48 -5.08
C GLY A 77 -16.78 13.67 -4.70
N LEU A 78 -18.08 13.41 -4.54
CA LEU A 78 -19.05 14.41 -4.11
C LEU A 78 -18.70 14.93 -2.70
N ILE A 79 -18.75 16.25 -2.50
CA ILE A 79 -18.54 16.87 -1.19
C ILE A 79 -19.87 16.82 -0.42
N ASP A 80 -20.19 15.66 0.15
CA ASP A 80 -21.46 15.29 0.78
C ASP A 80 -21.39 15.11 2.32
N GLY A 81 -20.17 15.13 2.86
CA GLY A 81 -19.88 14.87 4.27
C GLY A 81 -19.97 13.40 4.67
N PHE A 82 -19.99 12.46 3.73
CA PHE A 82 -19.97 11.01 3.98
C PHE A 82 -18.60 10.40 3.68
N TRP A 83 -18.07 9.63 4.63
CA TRP A 83 -16.76 8.99 4.47
C TRP A 83 -16.91 7.69 3.67
N GLY A 84 -16.76 7.79 2.35
CA GLY A 84 -16.75 6.66 1.42
C GLY A 84 -15.35 6.34 0.87
N PRO A 85 -15.21 5.31 0.02
CA PRO A 85 -13.92 4.90 -0.55
C PRO A 85 -13.16 6.00 -1.28
N GLN A 86 -13.87 6.89 -1.99
CA GLN A 86 -13.24 8.00 -2.71
C GLN A 86 -12.68 9.06 -1.74
N THR A 87 -13.39 9.34 -0.64
CA THR A 87 -12.91 10.22 0.42
C THR A 87 -11.72 9.61 1.16
N ASP A 88 -11.72 8.29 1.36
CA ASP A 88 -10.61 7.57 1.96
C ASP A 88 -9.34 7.67 1.08
N TYR A 89 -9.47 7.42 -0.23
CA TYR A 89 -8.39 7.61 -1.20
C TYR A 89 -7.86 9.06 -1.18
N ALA A 90 -8.76 10.04 -1.24
CA ALA A 90 -8.37 11.44 -1.21
C ALA A 90 -7.66 11.83 0.09
N PHE A 91 -8.12 11.31 1.22
CA PHE A 91 -7.48 11.53 2.52
C PHE A 91 -6.08 10.92 2.57
N ASN A 92 -5.89 9.70 2.05
CA ASN A 92 -4.55 9.10 1.97
C ASN A 92 -3.62 9.91 1.05
N GLY A 93 -4.14 10.46 -0.05
CA GLY A 93 -3.40 11.39 -0.91
C GLY A 93 -2.96 12.66 -0.18
N LEU A 94 -3.84 13.25 0.63
CA LEU A 94 -3.52 14.42 1.47
C LEU A 94 -2.43 14.12 2.49
N ILE A 95 -2.52 12.98 3.17
CA ILE A 95 -1.51 12.55 4.15
C ILE A 95 -0.16 12.35 3.47
N HIS A 96 -0.12 11.65 2.34
CA HIS A 96 1.12 11.43 1.60
C HIS A 96 1.74 12.75 1.12
N LEU A 97 0.91 13.67 0.62
CA LEU A 97 1.36 15.01 0.23
C LEU A 97 1.95 15.80 1.41
N GLN A 98 1.34 15.72 2.59
CA GLN A 98 1.84 16.38 3.80
C GLN A 98 3.15 15.75 4.29
N GLU A 99 3.27 14.42 4.27
CA GLU A 99 4.43 13.69 4.78
C GLU A 99 5.64 13.76 3.82
N HIS A 100 5.41 13.87 2.51
CA HIS A 100 6.48 13.75 1.49
C HIS A 100 6.64 14.95 0.55
N GLY A 101 5.67 15.87 0.51
CA GLY A 101 5.71 17.04 -0.36
C GLY A 101 5.34 16.77 -1.84
N TYR A 102 4.92 15.56 -2.19
CA TYR A 102 4.42 15.21 -3.52
C TYR A 102 3.24 14.23 -3.43
N MET A 103 2.45 14.09 -4.49
CA MET A 103 1.30 13.16 -4.54
C MET A 103 1.75 11.71 -4.72
N PRO A 104 1.03 10.73 -4.14
CA PRO A 104 1.34 9.33 -4.37
C PRO A 104 1.17 8.99 -5.86
N PRO A 105 1.96 8.07 -6.40
CA PRO A 105 1.84 7.68 -7.81
C PRO A 105 0.45 7.11 -8.12
N LEU A 106 0.00 7.28 -9.36
CA LEU A 106 -1.25 6.70 -9.84
C LEU A 106 -1.13 5.18 -9.91
N TRP A 107 -1.43 4.51 -8.80
CA TRP A 107 -1.38 3.06 -8.62
C TRP A 107 -2.31 2.26 -9.56
N ARG A 108 -3.23 2.94 -10.28
CA ARG A 108 -4.06 2.35 -11.36
C ARG A 108 -3.41 2.40 -12.74
N ASP A 109 -2.50 3.34 -12.96
CA ASP A 109 -1.79 3.50 -14.23
C ASP A 109 -0.41 2.83 -14.17
N PHE A 110 -0.24 1.88 -13.25
CA PHE A 110 1.02 1.21 -13.05
C PHE A 110 1.39 0.37 -14.28
N VAL A 111 2.39 0.86 -15.01
CA VAL A 111 3.16 0.06 -15.96
C VAL A 111 4.25 -0.63 -15.15
N ALA A 112 4.57 -1.89 -15.49
CA ALA A 112 5.68 -2.61 -14.88
C ALA A 112 6.94 -1.71 -14.82
N PRO A 113 7.73 -1.76 -13.73
CA PRO A 113 8.88 -0.87 -13.60
C PRO A 113 9.81 -1.06 -14.80
N ALA A 114 10.21 0.03 -15.45
CA ALA A 114 11.15 -0.05 -16.57
C ALA A 114 12.49 -0.63 -16.12
N ASP A 115 12.89 -0.35 -14.88
CA ASP A 115 14.17 -0.75 -14.29
C ASP A 115 14.23 -2.24 -13.93
N ASN A 116 15.32 -2.89 -14.33
CA ASN A 116 15.66 -4.29 -14.01
C ASN A 116 17.11 -4.40 -13.53
N PRO A 117 17.49 -3.76 -12.41
CA PRO A 117 18.90 -3.70 -12.03
C PRO A 117 19.53 -5.09 -11.83
N ASN A 118 18.71 -6.09 -11.52
CA ASN A 118 19.13 -7.47 -11.31
C ASN A 118 18.96 -8.39 -12.53
N ASN A 119 18.50 -7.86 -13.68
CA ASN A 119 18.30 -8.60 -14.93
C ASN A 119 17.43 -9.86 -14.79
N TRP A 120 16.30 -9.74 -14.07
CA TRP A 120 15.32 -10.81 -13.98
C TRP A 120 14.80 -11.23 -15.37
N PRO A 121 14.68 -12.54 -15.63
CA PRO A 121 14.29 -13.07 -16.93
C PRO A 121 12.80 -12.81 -17.23
N ASP A 122 12.39 -13.08 -18.46
CA ASP A 122 10.97 -13.17 -18.83
C ASP A 122 10.28 -14.35 -18.13
N SER A 123 8.97 -14.24 -17.91
CA SER A 123 8.15 -15.25 -17.21
C SER A 123 7.90 -16.54 -17.99
N ALA A 124 8.34 -16.63 -19.25
CA ALA A 124 8.36 -17.88 -19.98
C ALA A 124 9.20 -18.97 -19.27
N GLU A 125 8.65 -20.17 -19.13
CA GLU A 125 9.30 -21.28 -18.40
C GLU A 125 10.71 -21.59 -18.92
N SER A 126 10.95 -21.50 -20.23
CA SER A 126 12.28 -21.69 -20.82
C SER A 126 13.31 -20.65 -20.36
N GLU A 127 12.89 -19.39 -20.20
CA GLU A 127 13.75 -18.29 -19.75
C GLU A 127 14.04 -18.41 -18.25
N LEU A 128 13.02 -18.78 -17.46
CA LEU A 128 13.19 -19.10 -16.04
C LEU A 128 14.17 -20.26 -15.85
N ILE A 129 14.07 -21.32 -16.66
CA ILE A 129 15.00 -22.46 -16.60
C ILE A 129 16.40 -22.05 -16.99
N ALA A 130 16.57 -21.25 -18.04
CA ALA A 130 17.87 -20.78 -18.48
C ALA A 130 18.56 -19.92 -17.41
N PHE A 131 17.79 -19.11 -16.68
CA PHE A 131 18.35 -18.17 -15.70
C PHE A 131 18.49 -18.76 -14.29
N TYR A 132 17.49 -19.48 -13.80
CA TYR A 132 17.42 -20.02 -12.42
C TYR A 132 17.71 -21.54 -12.33
N GLY A 133 17.66 -22.27 -13.44
CA GLY A 133 17.77 -23.73 -13.43
C GLY A 133 16.42 -24.43 -13.32
N GLN A 134 16.43 -25.74 -13.04
CA GLN A 134 15.20 -26.54 -13.03
C GLN A 134 14.30 -26.20 -11.83
N PRO A 135 12.96 -26.15 -12.00
CA PRO A 135 12.07 -26.01 -10.86
C PRO A 135 12.23 -27.21 -9.92
N GLY A 136 12.25 -26.95 -8.62
CA GLY A 136 12.49 -27.98 -7.61
C GLY A 136 13.96 -28.29 -7.36
N ASP A 137 14.91 -27.64 -8.05
CA ASP A 137 16.34 -27.77 -7.74
C ASP A 137 16.70 -27.04 -6.44
N GLU A 138 16.56 -27.77 -5.34
CA GLU A 138 16.85 -27.27 -4.00
C GLU A 138 18.33 -26.92 -3.77
N SER A 139 19.25 -27.34 -4.65
CA SER A 139 20.67 -26.99 -4.58
C SER A 139 20.94 -25.51 -4.89
N GLN A 140 20.01 -24.85 -5.59
CA GLN A 140 20.07 -23.42 -5.88
C GLN A 140 19.48 -22.55 -4.76
N LEU A 141 18.92 -23.15 -3.71
CA LEU A 141 18.31 -22.39 -2.61
C LEU A 141 19.32 -22.03 -1.53
N ALA A 142 19.22 -20.80 -1.02
CA ALA A 142 20.02 -20.27 0.07
C ALA A 142 19.12 -19.72 1.18
N TYR A 143 19.67 -19.65 2.39
CA TYR A 143 19.05 -18.92 3.50
C TYR A 143 19.50 -17.47 3.52
N VAL A 144 18.56 -16.57 3.74
CA VAL A 144 18.76 -15.13 3.94
C VAL A 144 18.37 -14.79 5.37
N ASP A 145 19.27 -14.10 6.07
CA ASP A 145 18.96 -13.53 7.39
C ASP A 145 18.01 -12.34 7.24
N LEU A 146 16.92 -12.35 7.99
CA LEU A 146 15.87 -11.34 7.88
C LEU A 146 16.17 -10.15 8.80
N PRO A 147 16.04 -8.91 8.33
CA PRO A 147 16.27 -7.71 9.14
C PRO A 147 15.20 -7.53 10.24
N TYR A 148 14.04 -8.16 10.08
CA TYR A 148 12.99 -8.26 11.08
C TYR A 148 12.30 -9.64 11.00
N GLU A 149 11.75 -10.12 12.11
CA GLU A 149 11.07 -11.42 12.15
C GLU A 149 9.82 -11.42 11.27
N LEU A 150 9.72 -12.42 10.39
CA LEU A 150 8.47 -12.78 9.74
C LEU A 150 7.71 -13.79 10.60
N ARG A 151 6.39 -13.86 10.44
CA ARG A 151 5.49 -14.84 11.07
C ARG A 151 4.71 -15.60 10.00
N LEU A 152 4.51 -16.90 10.15
CA LEU A 152 3.64 -17.62 9.22
C LEU A 152 2.21 -17.07 9.32
N ALA A 153 1.60 -16.78 8.16
CA ALA A 153 0.27 -16.17 8.12
C ALA A 153 -0.82 -17.05 8.77
N TRP A 154 -0.75 -18.37 8.61
CA TRP A 154 -1.69 -19.33 9.18
C TRP A 154 -1.31 -19.85 10.59
N ASP A 155 -0.10 -19.52 11.07
CA ASP A 155 0.35 -19.82 12.43
C ASP A 155 1.30 -18.72 12.91
N THR A 156 0.71 -17.63 13.41
CA THR A 156 1.47 -16.45 13.83
C THR A 156 2.38 -16.67 15.03
N SER A 157 2.30 -17.83 15.69
CA SER A 157 3.25 -18.23 16.74
C SER A 157 4.59 -18.70 16.17
N THR A 158 4.60 -19.21 14.94
CA THR A 158 5.81 -19.60 14.22
C THR A 158 6.50 -18.37 13.65
N ARG A 159 7.74 -18.13 14.11
CA ARG A 159 8.57 -16.99 13.73
C ARG A 159 9.75 -17.43 12.89
N LEU A 160 10.05 -16.65 11.85
CA LEU A 160 11.16 -16.88 10.95
C LEU A 160 12.16 -15.72 11.12
N ALA A 161 13.36 -16.06 11.59
CA ALA A 161 14.52 -15.16 11.54
C ALA A 161 15.30 -15.27 10.22
N ARG A 162 15.01 -16.32 9.43
CA ARG A 162 15.64 -16.58 8.14
C ARG A 162 14.60 -17.08 7.13
N LEU A 163 14.82 -16.74 5.87
CA LEU A 163 13.99 -17.14 4.73
C LEU A 163 14.82 -18.00 3.78
N ARG A 164 14.24 -19.07 3.23
CA ARG A 164 14.85 -19.85 2.15
C ARG A 164 14.29 -19.41 0.79
N CYS A 165 15.17 -18.97 -0.11
CA CYS A 165 14.83 -18.53 -1.47
C CYS A 165 15.94 -18.91 -2.46
N HIS A 166 15.78 -18.61 -3.75
CA HIS A 166 16.82 -18.83 -4.75
C HIS A 166 18.08 -17.98 -4.44
N ASN A 167 19.27 -18.53 -4.64
CA ASN A 167 20.55 -17.86 -4.35
C ASN A 167 20.70 -16.50 -5.10
N LYS A 168 20.28 -16.45 -6.37
CA LYS A 168 20.25 -15.25 -7.21
C LYS A 168 19.37 -14.11 -6.67
N VAL A 169 18.30 -14.42 -5.94
CA VAL A 169 17.38 -13.38 -5.42
C VAL A 169 17.70 -13.01 -3.97
N ALA A 170 18.56 -13.77 -3.29
CA ALA A 170 18.85 -13.65 -1.87
C ALA A 170 19.28 -12.24 -1.44
N ASN A 171 20.23 -11.64 -2.17
CA ASN A 171 20.71 -10.28 -1.89
C ASN A 171 19.60 -9.24 -2.07
N SER A 172 18.82 -9.35 -3.14
CA SER A 172 17.72 -8.43 -3.43
C SER A 172 16.64 -8.49 -2.35
N VAL A 173 16.22 -9.69 -1.92
CA VAL A 173 15.29 -9.88 -0.80
C VAL A 173 15.80 -9.21 0.48
N SER A 174 17.09 -9.41 0.80
CA SER A 174 17.70 -8.78 1.98
C SER A 174 17.66 -7.25 1.91
N GLN A 175 17.92 -6.67 0.73
CA GLN A 175 17.90 -5.22 0.53
C GLN A 175 16.50 -4.64 0.61
N VAL A 176 15.51 -5.28 -0.02
CA VAL A 176 14.11 -4.84 0.06
C VAL A 176 13.64 -4.84 1.51
N LEU A 177 13.79 -5.97 2.22
CA LEU A 177 13.28 -6.08 3.59
C LEU A 177 14.02 -5.14 4.55
N SER A 178 15.31 -4.86 4.31
CA SER A 178 16.05 -3.88 5.12
C SER A 178 15.52 -2.46 4.90
N SER A 179 15.18 -2.14 3.64
CA SER A 179 14.58 -0.86 3.29
C SER A 179 13.15 -0.72 3.83
N VAL A 180 12.38 -1.81 3.85
CA VAL A 180 11.04 -1.87 4.48
C VAL A 180 11.16 -1.57 5.98
N LEU A 181 12.12 -2.19 6.67
CA LEU A 181 12.38 -1.90 8.08
C LEU A 181 12.80 -0.45 8.32
N ALA A 182 13.70 0.08 7.49
CA ALA A 182 14.17 1.44 7.61
C ALA A 182 13.06 2.48 7.41
N TYR A 183 12.14 2.23 6.46
CA TYR A 183 11.06 3.15 6.14
C TYR A 183 9.88 3.06 7.12
N TYR A 184 9.32 1.87 7.31
CA TYR A 184 8.11 1.67 8.11
C TYR A 184 8.42 1.55 9.61
N GLY A 185 9.58 1.01 9.97
CA GLY A 185 9.87 0.62 11.34
C GLY A 185 9.01 -0.56 11.82
N GLN A 186 9.40 -1.12 12.97
CA GLN A 186 8.81 -2.37 13.46
C GLN A 186 7.32 -2.26 13.79
N ALA A 187 6.90 -1.14 14.38
CA ALA A 187 5.51 -0.94 14.80
C ALA A 187 4.56 -0.91 13.61
N GLU A 188 4.96 -0.19 12.55
CA GLU A 188 4.13 -0.04 11.36
C GLU A 188 4.11 -1.32 10.52
N ILE A 189 5.25 -2.02 10.43
CA ILE A 189 5.30 -3.37 9.83
C ILE A 189 4.26 -4.29 10.48
N ARG A 190 4.15 -4.30 11.81
CA ARG A 190 3.17 -5.12 12.53
C ARG A 190 1.74 -4.64 12.30
N ARG A 191 1.50 -3.33 12.30
CA ARG A 191 0.18 -2.73 12.03
C ARG A 191 -0.32 -3.08 10.63
N LEU A 192 0.56 -2.94 9.64
CA LEU A 192 0.31 -3.20 8.23
C LEU A 192 0.33 -4.69 7.87
N ARG A 193 0.84 -5.54 8.76
CA ARG A 193 1.07 -6.98 8.57
C ARG A 193 2.07 -7.32 7.46
N LEU A 194 3.05 -6.45 7.25
CA LEU A 194 4.18 -6.69 6.32
C LEU A 194 5.13 -7.79 6.82
N ASP A 195 4.87 -8.33 8.00
CA ASP A 195 5.56 -9.45 8.61
C ASP A 195 4.76 -10.77 8.53
N LEU A 196 3.52 -10.78 8.01
CA LEU A 196 2.78 -12.02 7.80
C LEU A 196 3.18 -12.65 6.48
N PHE A 197 3.84 -13.79 6.57
CA PHE A 197 4.49 -14.47 5.45
C PHE A 197 3.67 -15.67 4.98
N GLY A 198 3.35 -15.68 3.68
CA GLY A 198 2.59 -16.72 2.99
C GLY A 198 3.45 -17.81 2.34
N GLY A 199 4.75 -17.59 2.19
CA GLY A 199 5.69 -18.59 1.65
C GLY A 199 6.62 -18.05 0.57
N CYS A 200 7.67 -18.83 0.24
CA CYS A 200 8.62 -18.51 -0.82
C CYS A 200 8.90 -19.70 -1.74
N TYR A 201 9.63 -20.71 -1.28
CA TYR A 201 9.83 -21.93 -2.07
C TYR A 201 8.72 -22.96 -1.83
N ASN A 202 8.12 -23.46 -2.90
CA ASN A 202 7.20 -24.59 -2.90
C ASN A 202 7.17 -25.23 -4.30
N TYR A 203 7.71 -26.45 -4.43
CA TYR A 203 7.71 -27.18 -5.70
C TYR A 203 6.31 -27.66 -6.06
N ARG A 204 5.56 -26.82 -6.79
CA ARG A 204 4.19 -27.09 -7.22
C ARG A 204 3.85 -26.47 -8.57
N ARG A 205 2.89 -27.09 -9.25
CA ARG A 205 2.22 -26.48 -10.40
C ARG A 205 1.31 -25.33 -9.95
N MET A 206 0.99 -24.43 -10.88
CA MET A 206 -0.03 -23.42 -10.67
C MET A 206 -1.38 -24.10 -10.42
N ARG A 207 -2.18 -23.55 -9.51
CA ARG A 207 -3.49 -24.12 -9.17
C ARG A 207 -4.39 -24.06 -10.42
N GLY A 208 -4.87 -25.22 -10.86
CA GLY A 208 -5.74 -25.32 -12.04
C GLY A 208 -5.00 -25.19 -13.38
N GLY A 209 -3.67 -25.28 -13.41
CA GLY A 209 -2.88 -25.20 -14.64
C GLY A 209 -1.76 -26.24 -14.72
N SER A 210 -1.13 -26.31 -15.88
CA SER A 210 0.00 -27.21 -16.15
C SER A 210 1.37 -26.53 -16.03
N ALA A 211 1.45 -25.19 -15.94
CA ALA A 211 2.71 -24.48 -15.75
C ALA A 211 3.23 -24.60 -14.31
N TRP A 212 4.55 -24.55 -14.13
CA TRP A 212 5.15 -24.43 -12.81
C TRP A 212 4.87 -23.05 -12.20
N SER A 213 4.63 -22.99 -10.89
CA SER A 213 4.56 -21.72 -10.18
C SER A 213 5.96 -21.13 -10.03
N THR A 214 6.10 -19.81 -10.03
CA THR A 214 7.35 -19.10 -9.67
C THR A 214 7.88 -19.52 -8.29
N HIS A 215 7.01 -19.92 -7.35
CA HIS A 215 7.43 -20.53 -6.07
C HIS A 215 8.25 -21.81 -6.24
N ALA A 216 8.11 -22.54 -7.36
CA ALA A 216 8.85 -23.77 -7.62
C ALA A 216 10.36 -23.53 -7.81
N TRP A 217 10.79 -22.29 -8.06
CA TRP A 217 12.20 -21.88 -8.08
C TRP A 217 12.63 -21.12 -6.82
N GLY A 218 11.71 -20.76 -5.92
CA GLY A 218 12.02 -19.89 -4.78
C GLY A 218 12.32 -18.45 -5.17
N ILE A 219 11.70 -17.97 -6.26
CA ILE A 219 11.87 -16.60 -6.82
C ILE A 219 10.61 -15.73 -6.61
N ALA A 220 9.70 -16.18 -5.75
CA ALA A 220 8.47 -15.48 -5.43
C ALA A 220 8.21 -15.51 -3.92
N LEU A 221 7.52 -14.49 -3.41
CA LEU A 221 7.14 -14.39 -2.01
C LEU A 221 5.69 -13.93 -1.90
N ASP A 222 4.95 -14.53 -0.97
CA ASP A 222 3.59 -14.14 -0.62
C ASP A 222 3.55 -13.47 0.76
N PHE A 223 2.74 -12.42 0.91
CA PHE A 223 2.55 -11.70 2.17
C PHE A 223 1.06 -11.43 2.47
N ASP A 224 0.67 -11.59 3.74
CA ASP A 224 -0.69 -11.39 4.27
C ASP A 224 -1.81 -11.98 3.37
N PRO A 225 -1.75 -13.29 3.05
CA PRO A 225 -2.69 -13.94 2.13
C PRO A 225 -4.15 -13.85 2.59
N ASP A 226 -4.39 -13.74 3.90
CA ASP A 226 -5.73 -13.62 4.48
C ASP A 226 -6.48 -12.37 4.02
N ARG A 227 -5.76 -11.26 3.78
CA ARG A 227 -6.32 -9.97 3.36
C ARG A 227 -6.04 -9.62 1.89
N ASN A 228 -5.45 -10.54 1.14
CA ASN A 228 -5.00 -10.34 -0.24
C ASN A 228 -5.18 -11.60 -1.10
N GLN A 229 -6.36 -12.24 -1.01
CA GLN A 229 -6.60 -13.52 -1.67
C GLN A 229 -6.40 -13.45 -3.19
N LEU A 230 -6.02 -14.58 -3.80
CA LEU A 230 -5.66 -14.69 -5.22
C LEU A 230 -6.63 -13.98 -6.19
N SER A 231 -7.95 -14.10 -5.97
CA SER A 231 -8.98 -13.52 -6.86
C SER A 231 -9.40 -12.10 -6.48
N TRP A 232 -8.88 -11.54 -5.39
CA TRP A 232 -9.25 -10.22 -4.93
C TRP A 232 -8.58 -9.16 -5.80
N GLY A 233 -9.40 -8.25 -6.32
CA GLY A 233 -8.93 -7.02 -6.91
C GLY A 233 -8.69 -5.97 -5.85
N ARG A 234 -8.27 -4.80 -6.33
CA ARG A 234 -8.02 -3.59 -5.54
C ARG A 234 -9.20 -3.07 -4.73
N ASP A 235 -10.43 -3.49 -5.06
CA ASP A 235 -11.63 -3.19 -4.29
C ASP A 235 -11.68 -3.94 -2.95
N ARG A 236 -10.85 -4.97 -2.77
CA ARG A 236 -10.83 -5.84 -1.58
C ARG A 236 -9.45 -6.06 -0.97
N ALA A 237 -8.41 -6.12 -1.79
CA ALA A 237 -7.05 -6.40 -1.33
C ALA A 237 -6.50 -5.24 -0.49
N SER A 238 -6.04 -5.54 0.73
CA SER A 238 -5.48 -4.50 1.61
C SER A 238 -4.23 -3.85 1.01
N PHE A 239 -3.39 -4.61 0.32
CA PHE A 239 -2.17 -4.09 -0.29
C PHE A 239 -2.40 -3.17 -1.48
N ALA A 240 -3.65 -2.98 -1.91
CA ALA A 240 -4.01 -1.96 -2.91
C ALA A 240 -4.17 -0.55 -2.31
N ASN A 241 -4.17 -0.43 -0.98
CA ASN A 241 -4.27 0.87 -0.31
C ASN A 241 -2.95 1.64 -0.37
N ALA A 242 -3.04 2.97 -0.36
CA ALA A 242 -1.89 3.86 -0.50
C ALA A 242 -0.83 3.72 0.61
N GLU A 243 -1.21 3.24 1.81
CA GLU A 243 -0.24 2.97 2.90
C GLU A 243 0.81 1.89 2.52
N TYR A 244 0.54 1.10 1.48
CA TYR A 244 1.44 0.07 0.94
C TYR A 244 2.26 0.54 -0.27
N ASP A 245 2.07 1.77 -0.77
CA ASP A 245 2.73 2.23 -2.00
C ASP A 245 4.25 2.19 -1.90
N THR A 246 4.83 2.59 -0.76
CA THR A 246 6.28 2.52 -0.56
C THR A 246 6.77 1.08 -0.50
N TRP A 247 6.01 0.17 0.13
CA TRP A 247 6.36 -1.25 0.16
C TRP A 247 6.48 -1.81 -1.27
N TRP A 248 5.54 -1.48 -2.16
CA TRP A 248 5.63 -1.84 -3.58
C TRP A 248 6.84 -1.22 -4.27
N GLN A 249 7.06 0.08 -4.11
CA GLN A 249 8.20 0.79 -4.71
C GLN A 249 9.55 0.16 -4.33
N LEU A 250 9.69 -0.34 -3.10
CA LEU A 250 10.93 -0.98 -2.64
C LEU A 250 11.21 -2.30 -3.38
N TRP A 251 10.18 -3.12 -3.62
CA TRP A 251 10.31 -4.32 -4.45
C TRP A 251 10.57 -3.97 -5.92
N GLU A 252 9.83 -3.00 -6.44
CA GLU A 252 9.91 -2.54 -7.84
C GLU A 252 11.27 -1.93 -8.17
N LYS A 253 11.89 -1.20 -7.24
CA LYS A 253 13.25 -0.66 -7.37
C LYS A 253 14.30 -1.76 -7.58
N GLU A 254 14.04 -2.94 -7.05
CA GLU A 254 14.87 -4.12 -7.22
C GLU A 254 14.47 -4.98 -8.44
N GLY A 255 13.53 -4.49 -9.26
CA GLY A 255 13.04 -5.12 -10.48
C GLY A 255 11.93 -6.14 -10.27
N TRP A 256 11.48 -6.39 -9.03
CA TRP A 256 10.40 -7.34 -8.77
C TRP A 256 9.07 -6.82 -9.31
N ILE A 257 8.21 -7.74 -9.73
CA ILE A 257 6.87 -7.41 -10.21
C ILE A 257 5.80 -8.04 -9.34
N SER A 258 4.59 -7.47 -9.42
CA SER A 258 3.38 -8.02 -8.80
C SER A 258 2.24 -8.06 -9.79
N LEU A 259 1.53 -9.19 -9.83
CA LEU A 259 0.29 -9.32 -10.60
C LEU A 259 -0.82 -8.45 -10.01
N GLY A 260 -0.78 -8.13 -8.71
CA GLY A 260 -1.72 -7.19 -8.09
C GLY A 260 -1.60 -5.81 -8.72
N ARG A 261 -0.35 -5.32 -8.81
CA ARG A 261 0.00 -4.03 -9.42
C ARG A 261 -0.32 -3.99 -10.91
N ILE A 262 0.10 -5.00 -11.68
CA ILE A 262 0.04 -5.00 -13.15
C ILE A 262 -1.33 -5.45 -13.69
N ARG A 263 -1.97 -6.44 -13.05
CA ARG A 263 -3.18 -7.12 -13.57
C ARG A 263 -4.38 -7.10 -12.61
N ASN A 264 -4.24 -6.50 -11.42
CA ASN A 264 -5.32 -6.36 -10.45
C ASN A 264 -5.86 -7.69 -9.87
N TYR A 265 -4.99 -8.68 -9.65
CA TYR A 265 -5.29 -9.89 -8.88
C TYR A 265 -3.99 -10.41 -8.23
N ASP A 266 -4.08 -11.27 -7.22
CA ASP A 266 -2.91 -11.82 -6.52
C ASP A 266 -2.03 -10.76 -5.83
N TRP A 267 -2.67 -9.85 -5.10
CA TRP A 267 -1.99 -8.74 -4.40
C TRP A 267 -1.03 -9.16 -3.29
N MET A 268 -1.07 -10.43 -2.85
CA MET A 268 -0.10 -10.95 -1.88
C MET A 268 1.28 -11.22 -2.50
N HIS A 269 1.37 -11.30 -3.82
CA HIS A 269 2.48 -11.92 -4.53
C HIS A 269 3.49 -10.91 -5.11
N VAL A 270 4.77 -11.17 -4.89
CA VAL A 270 5.91 -10.58 -5.62
C VAL A 270 6.73 -11.68 -6.28
N GLN A 271 7.26 -11.42 -7.48
CA GLN A 271 8.09 -12.36 -8.23
C GLN A 271 9.24 -11.69 -8.98
N ALA A 272 10.40 -12.36 -9.03
CA ALA A 272 11.60 -11.91 -9.73
C ALA A 272 11.64 -12.41 -11.18
N THR A 273 10.75 -11.88 -12.00
CA THR A 273 10.61 -12.15 -13.45
C THR A 273 9.90 -10.98 -14.14
N ARG A 274 9.83 -10.96 -15.47
CA ARG A 274 9.11 -9.97 -16.27
C ARG A 274 7.87 -10.49 -16.97
#